data_AF-A0A7Z9ZXZ0-F1
#
_entry.id   AF-A0A7Z9ZXZ0-F1
#
_cell.length_a   1.000
_cell.length_b   1.000
_cell.length_c   1.000
_cell.angle_alpha   90.00
_cell.angle_beta   90.00
_cell.angle_gamma   90.00
#
_symmetry.space_group_name_H-M   'P 1'
#
loop_
_entity.id
_entity.type
_entity.pdbx_description
1 polymer ?
#
loop_
_entity_poly.entity_id
_entity_poly.type
_entity_poly.pdbx_seq_one_letter_code
_entity_poly.pdbx_strand_id
1 'polypeptide(L)'
;MTTLGLLLLGFLEFMLLLPLGKMGWAVPQITLYLTFYLLAFLPYLAAVCLILLSRPSKASLLAIAVVSLALRLPHLPGWTPISTDIYRYRWDGKVQHYGVIPYLYAPSDPELKRYRDRLWKRINNK
;
A
#
# COMPACT_ATOMS: atom_id res chain seq x y z
N MET A 1 14.29 -26.90 -12.79
CA MET A 1 14.32 -25.55 -13.43
C MET A 1 13.17 -24.64 -12.99
N THR A 2 12.26 -25.08 -12.12
CA THR A 2 11.03 -24.34 -11.78
C THR A 2 11.22 -23.32 -10.65
N THR A 3 12.02 -23.64 -9.62
CA THR A 3 12.28 -22.70 -8.50
C THR A 3 12.98 -21.42 -8.94
N LEU A 4 14.05 -21.51 -9.74
CA LEU A 4 14.79 -20.34 -10.21
C LEU A 4 13.89 -19.41 -11.03
N GLY A 5 13.04 -19.96 -11.91
CA GLY A 5 12.07 -19.18 -12.66
C GLY A 5 11.10 -18.41 -11.76
N LEU A 6 10.56 -19.07 -10.72
CA LEU A 6 9.66 -18.42 -9.76
C LEU A 6 10.36 -17.30 -8.97
N LEU A 7 11.61 -17.50 -8.57
CA LEU A 7 12.40 -16.47 -7.89
C LEU A 7 12.70 -15.27 -8.80
N LEU A 8 13.04 -15.52 -10.07
CA LEU A 8 13.27 -14.45 -11.05
C LEU A 8 12.00 -13.65 -11.34
N LEU A 9 10.86 -14.33 -11.48
CA LEU A 9 9.56 -13.67 -11.67
C LEU A 9 9.18 -12.84 -10.45
N GLY A 10 9.35 -13.37 -9.23
CA GLY A 10 9.10 -12.62 -8.01
C GLY A 10 10.05 -11.42 -7.84
N PHE A 11 11.31 -11.55 -8.25
CA PHE A 11 12.25 -10.43 -8.26
C PHE A 11 11.86 -9.36 -9.29
N LEU A 12 11.43 -9.77 -10.48
CA LEU A 12 10.93 -8.85 -11.50
C LEU A 12 9.66 -8.11 -11.03
N GLU A 13 8.70 -8.83 -10.45
CA GLU A 13 7.51 -8.22 -9.84
C GLU A 13 7.91 -7.20 -8.77
N PHE A 14 8.84 -7.55 -7.88
CA PHE A 14 9.35 -6.64 -6.86
C PHE A 14 10.00 -5.38 -7.47
N MET A 15 10.81 -5.52 -8.52
CA MET A 15 11.41 -4.39 -9.24
C MET A 15 10.36 -3.48 -9.90
N LEU A 16 9.26 -4.04 -10.41
CA LEU A 16 8.15 -3.27 -10.99
C LEU A 16 7.37 -2.49 -9.92
N LEU A 17 7.27 -3.02 -8.69
CA LEU A 17 6.55 -2.39 -7.59
C LEU A 17 7.41 -1.38 -6.81
N LEU A 18 8.75 -1.50 -6.85
CA LEU A 18 9.67 -0.63 -6.10
C LEU A 18 9.46 0.88 -6.35
N PRO A 19 9.24 1.37 -7.59
CA PRO A 19 9.03 2.79 -7.85
C PRO A 19 7.74 3.34 -7.24
N LEU A 20 6.71 2.49 -7.05
CA LEU A 20 5.39 2.90 -6.56
C LEU A 20 5.46 3.49 -5.15
N GLY A 21 6.38 3.01 -4.31
CA GLY A 21 6.57 3.51 -2.95
C GLY A 21 7.04 4.97 -2.87
N LYS A 22 7.46 5.57 -3.99
CA LYS A 22 7.93 6.97 -4.06
C LYS A 22 6.97 7.90 -4.80
N MET A 23 5.87 7.38 -5.36
CA MET A 23 4.94 8.17 -6.16
C MET A 23 3.89 8.87 -5.28
N GLY A 24 3.61 10.14 -5.58
CA GLY A 24 2.51 10.91 -4.98
C GLY A 24 1.24 10.90 -5.83
N TRP A 25 0.30 11.81 -5.52
CA TRP A 25 -1.04 11.88 -6.12
C TRP A 25 -1.18 12.82 -7.34
N ALA A 26 -0.08 13.31 -7.93
CA ALA A 26 -0.21 14.14 -9.13
C ALA A 26 -0.81 13.30 -10.29
N VAL A 27 -1.67 13.88 -11.14
CA VAL A 27 -2.33 13.15 -12.25
C VAL A 27 -1.36 12.40 -13.17
N PRO A 28 -0.15 12.89 -13.49
CA PRO A 28 0.84 12.09 -14.22
C PRO A 28 1.35 10.88 -13.44
N GLN A 29 1.36 10.94 -12.11
CA GLN A 29 1.81 9.88 -11.22
C GLN A 29 0.77 8.77 -11.08
N ILE A 30 -0.55 9.05 -11.17
CA ILE A 30 -1.56 8.00 -11.09
C ILE A 30 -1.55 7.09 -12.32
N THR A 31 -1.39 7.65 -13.53
CA THR A 31 -1.25 6.84 -14.74
C THR A 31 -0.03 5.94 -14.65
N LEU A 32 1.11 6.49 -14.23
CA LEU A 32 2.34 5.74 -14.05
C LEU A 32 2.19 4.65 -12.98
N TYR A 33 1.55 4.97 -11.86
CA TYR A 33 1.24 4.01 -10.80
C TYR A 33 0.43 2.83 -11.34
N LEU A 34 -0.67 3.11 -12.03
CA LEU A 34 -1.52 2.08 -12.63
C LEU A 34 -0.76 1.26 -13.67
N THR A 35 0.07 1.88 -14.49
CA THR A 35 0.90 1.17 -15.48
C THR A 35 1.85 0.20 -14.80
N PHE A 36 2.66 0.63 -13.84
CA PHE A 36 3.59 -0.26 -13.13
C PHE A 36 2.85 -1.35 -12.35
N TYR A 37 1.71 -1.02 -11.72
CA TYR A 37 0.89 -1.99 -11.02
C TYR A 37 0.32 -3.06 -11.96
N LEU A 38 -0.19 -2.67 -13.13
CA LEU A 38 -0.68 -3.61 -14.15
C LEU A 38 0.46 -4.42 -14.77
N LEU A 39 1.64 -3.83 -14.98
CA LEU A 39 2.80 -4.57 -15.48
C LEU A 39 3.27 -5.63 -14.47
N ALA A 40 3.15 -5.38 -13.16
CA ALA A 40 3.48 -6.35 -12.13
C ALA A 40 2.57 -7.60 -12.15
N PHE A 41 1.37 -7.53 -12.75
CA PHE A 41 0.53 -8.72 -12.96
C PHE A 41 1.14 -9.71 -13.97
N LEU A 42 1.96 -9.26 -14.91
CA LEU A 42 2.56 -10.14 -15.93
C LEU A 42 3.48 -11.21 -15.33
N PRO A 43 4.49 -10.87 -14.50
CA PRO A 43 5.30 -11.89 -13.83
C PRO A 43 4.49 -12.75 -12.86
N TYR A 44 3.46 -12.20 -12.21
CA TYR A 44 2.55 -12.97 -11.36
C TYR A 44 1.79 -14.04 -12.17
N LEU A 45 1.17 -13.68 -13.29
CA LEU A 45 0.46 -14.62 -14.17
C LEU A 45 1.42 -15.68 -14.73
N ALA A 46 2.63 -15.29 -15.12
CA ALA A 46 3.66 -16.23 -15.54
C ALA A 46 4.03 -17.22 -14.42
N ALA A 47 4.12 -16.74 -13.17
CA ALA A 47 4.41 -17.59 -12.01
C ALA A 47 3.27 -18.57 -11.73
N VAL A 48 2.02 -18.12 -11.84
CA VAL A 48 0.82 -18.98 -11.74
C VAL A 48 0.86 -20.07 -12.82
N CYS A 49 1.08 -19.72 -14.09
CA CYS A 49 1.19 -20.68 -15.18
C CYS A 49 2.33 -21.69 -14.92
N LEU A 50 3.51 -21.23 -14.48
CA LEU A 50 4.63 -22.11 -14.16
C LEU A 50 4.28 -23.08 -13.02
N ILE A 51 3.59 -22.63 -11.97
CA ILE A 51 3.16 -23.49 -10.87
C ILE A 51 2.13 -24.52 -11.36
N LEU A 52 1.16 -24.13 -12.19
CA LEU A 52 0.16 -25.05 -12.73
C LEU A 52 0.76 -26.11 -13.65
N LEU A 53 1.84 -25.77 -14.35
CA LEU A 53 2.58 -26.67 -15.26
C LEU A 53 3.68 -27.47 -14.56
N SER A 54 3.90 -27.24 -13.27
CA SER A 54 5.03 -27.82 -12.52
C SER A 54 4.59 -28.44 -11.20
N ARG A 55 5.48 -29.22 -10.58
CA ARG A 55 5.32 -29.65 -9.18
C ARG A 55 6.50 -29.17 -8.33
N PRO A 56 6.46 -27.92 -7.82
CA PRO A 56 7.51 -27.40 -6.96
C PRO A 56 7.63 -28.24 -5.67
N SER A 57 8.85 -28.39 -5.17
CA SER A 57 9.11 -29.17 -3.96
C SER A 57 8.87 -28.34 -2.69
N LYS A 58 8.88 -29.00 -1.53
CA LYS A 58 8.88 -28.30 -0.23
C LYS A 58 10.07 -27.33 -0.09
N ALA A 59 11.23 -27.70 -0.65
CA ALA A 59 12.40 -26.83 -0.68
C ALA A 59 12.17 -25.59 -1.55
N SER A 60 11.46 -25.72 -2.67
CA SER A 60 11.04 -24.58 -3.49
C SER A 60 10.16 -23.62 -2.71
N LEU A 61 9.18 -24.14 -1.97
CA LEU A 61 8.29 -23.32 -1.13
C LEU A 61 9.09 -22.54 -0.07
N LEU A 62 10.02 -23.21 0.62
CA LEU A 62 10.86 -22.58 1.63
C LEU A 62 11.74 -21.48 1.02
N ALA A 63 12.37 -21.75 -0.13
CA ALA A 63 13.18 -20.76 -0.83
C ALA A 63 12.36 -19.52 -1.23
N ILE A 64 11.17 -19.74 -1.79
CA ILE A 64 10.24 -18.66 -2.17
C ILE A 64 9.84 -17.85 -0.93
N ALA A 65 9.49 -18.50 0.18
CA ALA A 65 9.10 -17.82 1.42
C ALA A 65 10.25 -16.96 1.98
N VAL A 66 11.47 -17.50 2.05
CA VAL A 66 12.65 -16.79 2.55
C VAL A 66 12.98 -15.57 1.68
N VAL A 67 13.02 -15.75 0.36
CA VAL A 67 13.30 -14.64 -0.57
C VAL A 67 12.19 -13.59 -0.52
N SER A 68 10.92 -14.02 -0.48
CA SER A 68 9.78 -13.12 -0.38
C SER A 68 9.81 -12.26 0.88
N LEU A 69 10.24 -12.85 1.99
CA LEU A 69 10.40 -12.14 3.26
C LEU A 69 11.59 -11.16 3.16
N ALA A 70 12.73 -11.61 2.67
CA ALA A 70 13.92 -10.78 2.51
C ALA A 70 13.66 -9.53 1.64
N LEU A 71 12.90 -9.67 0.55
CA LEU A 71 12.51 -8.53 -0.30
C LEU A 71 11.54 -7.57 0.39
N ARG A 72 10.72 -8.02 1.35
CA ARG A 72 9.72 -7.20 2.05
C ARG A 72 10.28 -6.47 3.27
N LEU A 73 11.28 -7.02 3.95
CA LEU A 73 11.84 -6.43 5.17
C LEU A 73 12.28 -4.96 5.02
N PRO A 74 12.97 -4.54 3.93
CA PRO A 74 13.36 -3.14 3.75
C PRO A 74 12.20 -2.15 3.62
N HIS A 75 10.99 -2.63 3.29
CA HIS A 75 9.80 -1.81 3.10
C HIS A 75 8.98 -1.60 4.38
N LEU A 76 9.23 -2.38 5.43
CA LEU A 76 8.50 -2.25 6.71
C LEU A 76 8.59 -0.85 7.34
N PRO A 77 9.73 -0.14 7.29
CA PRO A 77 9.85 1.20 7.88
C PRO A 77 9.22 2.34 7.05
N GLY A 78 8.50 2.04 5.97
CA GLY A 78 8.01 3.03 5.00
C GLY A 78 6.79 3.83 5.49
N TRP A 79 6.96 5.16 5.61
CA TRP A 79 5.83 6.10 5.64
C TRP A 79 5.33 6.32 4.21
N THR A 80 4.21 5.68 3.84
CA THR A 80 3.49 6.01 2.61
C THR A 80 2.28 6.87 2.97
N PRO A 81 2.32 8.20 2.79
CA PRO A 81 1.12 9.00 2.93
C PRO A 81 0.28 8.77 1.69
N ILE A 82 -0.39 7.62 1.64
CA ILE A 82 -1.43 7.31 0.65
C ILE A 82 -2.57 8.32 0.80
N SER A 83 -2.69 9.02 1.92
CA SER A 83 -3.59 10.16 2.02
C SER A 83 -2.88 11.35 2.64
N THR A 84 -3.17 12.54 2.14
CA THR A 84 -2.79 13.80 2.79
C THR A 84 -3.61 14.00 4.07
N ASP A 85 -4.75 13.31 4.20
CA ASP A 85 -5.77 13.47 5.23
C ASP A 85 -5.58 12.54 6.44
N ILE A 86 -4.34 12.13 6.75
CA ILE A 86 -4.03 11.31 7.95
C ILE A 86 -4.55 11.98 9.23
N TYR A 87 -4.37 13.30 9.37
CA TYR A 87 -4.86 14.03 10.53
C TYR A 87 -6.38 14.11 10.57
N ARG A 88 -7.04 14.13 9.41
CA ARG A 88 -8.50 14.11 9.30
C ARG A 88 -9.03 12.75 9.75
N TYR A 89 -8.51 11.63 9.24
CA TYR A 89 -8.98 10.30 9.64
C TYR A 89 -8.79 10.02 11.13
N ARG A 90 -7.63 10.40 11.69
CA ARG A 90 -7.39 10.28 13.13
C ARG A 90 -8.40 11.11 13.93
N TRP A 91 -8.70 12.32 13.48
CA TRP A 91 -9.66 13.19 14.15
C TRP A 91 -11.10 12.70 14.00
N ASP A 92 -11.49 12.22 12.81
CA ASP A 92 -12.81 11.63 12.55
C ASP A 92 -13.04 10.43 13.47
N GLY A 93 -12.06 9.54 13.64
CA GLY A 93 -12.15 8.43 14.59
C GLY A 93 -12.33 8.90 16.04
N LYS A 94 -11.66 9.99 16.44
CA LYS A 94 -11.87 10.61 17.76
C LYS A 94 -13.28 11.18 17.90
N VAL A 95 -13.79 11.90 16.90
CA VAL A 95 -15.13 12.49 16.93
C VAL A 95 -16.20 11.40 16.99
N GLN A 96 -16.03 10.33 16.20
CA GLN A 96 -16.90 9.15 16.22
C GLN A 96 -16.88 8.42 17.57
N HIS A 97 -15.73 8.34 18.25
CA HIS A 97 -15.64 7.78 19.59
C HIS A 97 -16.54 8.51 20.61
N TYR A 98 -16.84 9.80 20.40
CA TYR A 98 -17.78 10.57 21.20
C TYR A 98 -19.24 10.52 20.68
N GLY A 99 -19.57 9.58 19.79
CA GLY A 99 -20.93 9.39 19.25
C GLY A 99 -21.36 10.41 18.20
N VAL A 100 -20.43 11.21 17.67
CA VAL A 100 -20.73 12.24 16.68
C VAL A 100 -20.36 11.75 15.29
N ILE A 101 -21.24 11.94 14.29
CA ILE A 101 -20.99 11.56 12.90
C ILE A 101 -20.23 12.72 12.21
N PRO A 102 -18.91 12.59 11.95
CA PRO A 102 -18.08 13.68 11.43
C PRO A 102 -18.37 14.03 9.97
N TYR A 103 -19.21 13.24 9.29
CA TYR A 103 -19.65 13.47 7.92
C TYR A 103 -20.87 14.39 7.83
N LEU A 104 -21.52 14.70 8.95
CA LEU A 104 -22.62 15.67 9.02
C LEU A 104 -22.12 17.11 9.17
N TYR A 105 -20.86 17.30 9.55
CA TYR A 105 -20.30 18.61 9.90
C TYR A 105 -18.92 18.79 9.27
N ALA A 106 -18.64 20.01 8.80
CA ALA A 106 -17.30 20.34 8.36
C ALA A 106 -16.31 20.27 9.55
N PRO A 107 -15.02 19.94 9.32
CA PRO A 107 -13.98 20.04 10.36
C PRO A 107 -13.95 21.38 11.10
N SER A 108 -14.29 22.47 10.41
CA SER A 108 -14.38 23.85 10.91
C SER A 108 -15.73 24.23 11.55
N ASP A 109 -16.70 23.33 11.60
CA ASP A 109 -18.03 23.58 12.16
C ASP A 109 -17.97 23.93 13.66
N PRO A 110 -18.68 24.98 14.13
CA PRO A 110 -18.76 25.34 15.55
C PRO A 110 -19.17 24.19 16.48
N GLU A 111 -20.06 23.29 16.07
CA GLU A 111 -20.50 22.14 16.87
C GLU A 111 -19.34 21.22 17.25
N LEU A 112 -18.31 21.16 16.40
CA LEU A 112 -17.14 20.32 16.60
C LEU A 112 -15.97 21.03 17.31
N LYS A 113 -16.16 22.28 17.75
CA LYS A 113 -15.12 23.09 18.41
C LYS A 113 -14.51 22.39 19.62
N ARG A 114 -15.33 21.69 20.42
CA ARG A 114 -14.87 20.95 21.61
C ARG A 114 -13.94 19.77 21.30
N TYR A 115 -13.95 19.27 20.06
CA TYR A 115 -13.12 18.12 19.66
C TYR A 115 -11.79 18.54 19.02
N ARG A 116 -11.55 19.84 18.83
CA ARG A 116 -10.32 20.37 18.23
C ARG A 116 -9.18 20.28 19.24
N ASP A 117 -8.12 19.55 18.88
CA ASP A 117 -6.88 19.46 19.65
C ASP A 117 -5.71 20.10 18.89
N ARG A 118 -4.48 19.99 19.42
CA ARG A 118 -3.28 20.52 18.77
C ARG A 118 -3.10 19.99 17.34
N LEU A 119 -3.51 18.75 17.07
CA LEU A 119 -3.35 18.09 15.78
C LEU A 119 -4.48 18.43 14.80
N TRP A 120 -5.63 18.92 15.27
CA TRP A 120 -6.68 19.48 14.41
C TRP A 120 -6.15 20.58 13.47
N LYS A 121 -5.14 21.35 13.91
CA LYS A 121 -4.49 22.36 13.07
C LYS A 121 -3.88 21.78 11.78
N ARG A 122 -3.51 20.49 11.77
CA ARG A 122 -2.88 19.76 10.66
C ARG A 122 -3.87 19.05 9.73
N ILE A 123 -5.17 19.13 10.01
CA ILE A 123 -6.21 18.66 9.09
C ILE A 123 -6.18 19.52 7.82
N ASN A 124 -6.19 18.89 6.65
CA ASN A 124 -6.36 19.62 5.38
C ASN A 124 -7.87 19.78 5.10
N ASN A 125 -8.22 20.69 4.18
CA ASN A 125 -9.61 20.88 3.70
C ASN A 125 -10.62 21.07 4.85
N LYS A 126 -10.39 22.10 5.68
CA LYS A 126 -11.17 22.38 6.91
C LYS A 126 -12.57 22.93 6.65
#